data_AF-A0AAQ3UKC0-F1
#
_entry.id   AF-A0AAQ3UKC0-F1
#
_cell.length_a   1.000
_cell.length_b   1.000
_cell.length_c   1.000
_cell.angle_alpha   90.00
_cell.angle_beta   90.00
_cell.angle_gamma   90.00
#
_symmetry.space_group_name_H-M   'P 1'
#
loop_
_entity.id
_entity.type
_entity.pdbx_description
1 polymer ?
#
loop_
_entity_poly.entity_id
_entity_poly.type
_entity_poly.pdbx_seq_one_letter_code
_entity_poly.pdbx_strand_id
1 'polypeptide(L)'
;MDVKSAFLNGELKELVYVAQPPGFVVEGASNRVLRLRKALYGLRQAPRAWNAKLDASLAQLGFQRSSSEHGIYTRGHGDSRLIIGVYVDDLIISGASGEEISCFKQEMKSIFSMSDLGLLSYYLGIEVSQGRDGITLCQAAYAKKLLERCGLAHCNAAKVPMEERMKLSRHSISPTVNATEYRRVIGGLRYLIHTRPDLAYSVGYLSRFMEEPHQDHDAAVKHVLRYVAGTCGFGLHYKREGEGQAQLVGFSDADMAGDLDGRKSTSGVLFFLGGNPITWQSSKQKVVALSSCEAEYIAAATTSCQALWLARLVTDMVGTKSGAPELKVDNEAAIALSKNPVFHDRSKHIDTKFHFIRECLDREQIVLRHTPTEEQLADFLTKPLGKKRFQALRALIGVKQVSEIKE
;
A
#
# COMPACT_ATOMS: atom_id res chain seq x y z
N MET A 1 4.94 11.61 16.49
CA MET A 1 4.28 12.59 17.38
C MET A 1 2.79 12.42 17.21
N ASP A 2 2.02 12.59 18.27
CA ASP A 2 0.56 12.42 18.26
C ASP A 2 -0.12 13.70 18.78
N VAL A 3 -1.12 14.19 18.05
CA VAL A 3 -1.89 15.39 18.42
C VAL A 3 -3.08 14.99 19.30
N LYS A 4 -3.09 15.47 20.54
CA LYS A 4 -4.21 15.24 21.44
C LYS A 4 -5.45 15.96 20.94
N SER A 5 -6.55 15.20 20.86
CA SER A 5 -7.87 15.74 20.48
C SER A 5 -7.82 16.51 19.15
N ALA A 6 -7.14 15.97 18.14
CA ALA A 6 -6.85 16.65 16.87
C ALA A 6 -8.03 17.44 16.28
N PHE A 7 -9.22 16.82 16.21
CA PHE A 7 -10.40 17.48 15.64
C PHE A 7 -10.87 18.72 16.42
N LEU A 8 -10.64 18.77 17.74
CA LEU A 8 -11.01 19.92 18.56
C LEU A 8 -10.15 21.17 18.26
N ASN A 9 -9.05 21.01 17.52
CA ASN A 9 -8.22 22.13 17.08
C ASN A 9 -8.72 22.75 15.75
N GLY A 10 -9.58 22.05 15.01
CA GLY A 10 -10.13 22.52 13.75
C GLY A 10 -11.19 23.60 13.94
N GLU A 11 -11.07 24.70 13.20
CA GLU A 11 -12.07 25.77 13.19
C GLU A 11 -13.17 25.46 12.15
N LEU A 12 -14.43 25.60 12.56
CA LEU A 12 -15.57 25.38 11.66
C LEU A 12 -15.85 26.64 10.84
N LYS A 13 -15.97 26.49 9.52
CA LYS A 13 -16.40 27.59 8.64
C LYS A 13 -17.93 27.67 8.57
N GLU A 14 -18.58 26.53 8.66
CA GLU A 14 -20.03 26.38 8.63
C GLU A 14 -20.66 26.68 10.00
N LEU A 15 -21.91 27.16 9.98
CA LEU A 15 -22.72 27.28 11.19
C LEU A 15 -23.28 25.92 11.56
N VAL A 16 -22.73 25.34 12.63
CA VAL A 16 -23.18 24.06 13.17
C VAL A 16 -23.74 24.28 14.55
N TYR A 17 -24.96 23.81 14.76
CA TYR A 17 -25.64 23.83 16.04
C TYR A 17 -25.84 22.40 16.53
N VAL A 18 -25.70 22.21 17.84
CA VAL A 18 -25.94 20.93 18.51
C VAL A 18 -26.94 21.11 19.64
N ALA A 19 -27.67 20.05 19.95
CA ALA A 19 -28.45 19.99 21.17
C ALA A 19 -27.53 20.17 22.39
N GLN A 20 -28.09 20.70 23.48
CA GLN A 20 -27.37 20.79 24.74
C GLN A 20 -27.02 19.37 25.22
N PRO A 21 -25.75 19.08 25.55
CA PRO A 21 -25.37 17.76 25.99
C PRO A 21 -26.01 17.44 27.36
N PRO A 22 -26.32 16.16 27.64
CA PRO A 22 -26.83 15.75 28.94
C PRO A 22 -25.95 16.27 30.08
N GLY A 23 -26.57 16.81 31.13
CA GLY A 23 -25.87 17.40 32.29
C GLY A 23 -25.47 18.88 32.15
N PHE A 24 -25.58 19.47 30.95
CA PHE A 24 -25.31 20.90 30.69
C PHE A 24 -26.55 21.64 30.17
N VAL A 25 -27.73 21.03 30.30
CA VAL A 25 -28.99 21.64 29.89
C VAL A 25 -29.30 22.78 30.85
N VAL A 26 -29.45 23.99 30.32
CA VAL A 26 -29.80 25.17 31.12
C VAL A 26 -31.28 25.08 31.49
N GLU A 27 -31.56 25.15 32.79
CA GLU A 27 -32.91 25.10 33.34
C GLU A 27 -33.76 26.25 32.79
N GLY A 28 -34.98 25.94 32.33
CA GLY A 28 -35.86 26.90 31.64
C GLY A 28 -35.49 27.22 30.18
N ALA A 29 -34.40 26.65 29.64
CA ALA A 29 -33.95 26.90 28.27
C ALA A 29 -33.60 25.60 27.50
N SER A 30 -34.30 24.50 27.80
CA SER A 30 -34.05 23.17 27.22
C SER A 30 -34.20 23.10 25.70
N ASN A 31 -34.98 24.02 25.10
CA ASN A 31 -35.17 24.13 23.65
C ASN A 31 -34.06 24.90 22.92
N ARG A 32 -33.09 25.47 23.64
CA ARG A 32 -31.96 26.17 23.00
C ARG A 32 -30.91 25.19 22.48
N VAL A 33 -30.19 25.64 21.47
CA VAL A 33 -29.09 24.91 20.84
C VAL A 33 -27.76 25.65 21.06
N LEU A 34 -26.66 24.90 21.09
CA LEU A 34 -25.31 25.45 21.21
C LEU A 34 -24.69 25.58 19.82
N ARG A 35 -24.11 26.74 19.51
CA ARG A 35 -23.31 26.93 18.30
C ARG A 35 -21.89 26.42 18.54
N LEU A 36 -21.42 25.52 17.70
CA LEU A 36 -20.03 25.08 17.73
C LEU A 36 -19.10 26.13 17.12
N ARG A 37 -18.02 26.43 17.84
CA ARG A 37 -16.93 27.30 17.35
C ARG A 37 -15.79 26.49 16.73
N LYS A 38 -15.52 25.31 17.30
CA LYS A 38 -14.51 24.35 16.83
C LYS A 38 -15.17 23.02 16.50
N ALA A 39 -14.50 22.21 15.70
CA ALA A 39 -15.03 20.93 15.28
C ALA A 39 -15.07 19.94 16.46
N LEU A 40 -16.09 19.09 16.48
CA LEU A 40 -16.25 17.99 17.43
C LEU A 40 -16.11 16.66 16.70
N TYR A 41 -15.75 15.62 17.46
CA TYR A 41 -15.78 14.24 16.97
C TYR A 41 -17.20 13.88 16.50
N GLY A 42 -17.27 13.13 15.40
CA GLY A 42 -18.53 12.75 14.76
C GLY A 42 -19.06 13.74 13.73
N LEU A 43 -18.54 14.97 13.67
CA LEU A 43 -18.87 15.89 12.58
C LEU A 43 -18.19 15.47 11.28
N ARG A 44 -18.96 15.42 10.18
CA ARG A 44 -18.45 15.09 8.83
C ARG A 44 -17.32 16.01 8.38
N GLN A 45 -17.36 17.28 8.79
CA GLN A 45 -16.40 18.32 8.45
C GLN A 45 -15.18 18.38 9.38
N ALA A 46 -15.19 17.67 10.51
CA ALA A 46 -14.11 17.73 11.49
C ALA A 46 -12.73 17.33 10.95
N PRO A 47 -12.59 16.23 10.18
CA PRO A 47 -11.29 15.85 9.62
C PRO A 47 -10.73 16.91 8.67
N ARG A 48 -11.59 17.54 7.86
CA ARG A 48 -11.20 18.59 6.92
C ARG A 48 -10.79 19.87 7.64
N ALA A 49 -11.53 20.28 8.67
CA ALA A 49 -11.20 21.45 9.47
C ALA A 49 -9.86 21.27 10.20
N TRP A 50 -9.61 20.08 10.74
CA TRP A 50 -8.33 19.73 11.34
C TRP A 50 -7.19 19.77 10.33
N ASN A 51 -7.34 19.07 9.19
CA ASN A 51 -6.31 19.05 8.15
C ASN A 51 -5.96 20.47 7.66
N ALA A 52 -6.96 21.33 7.46
CA ALA A 52 -6.72 22.72 7.06
C ALA A 52 -5.96 23.53 8.12
N LYS A 53 -6.24 23.30 9.41
CA LYS A 53 -5.52 23.96 10.52
C LYS A 53 -4.06 23.49 10.56
N LEU A 54 -3.83 22.18 10.48
CA LEU A 54 -2.50 21.60 10.48
C LEU A 54 -1.68 22.06 9.27
N ASP A 55 -2.28 22.05 8.08
CA ASP A 55 -1.67 22.53 6.83
C ASP A 55 -1.22 23.99 6.94
N ALA A 56 -2.07 24.87 7.44
CA ALA A 56 -1.74 26.27 7.66
C ALA A 56 -0.61 26.46 8.69
N SER A 57 -0.61 25.68 9.78
CA SER A 57 0.46 25.72 10.79
C SER A 57 1.79 25.22 10.25
N LEU A 58 1.80 24.10 9.51
CA LEU A 58 3.03 23.58 8.88
C LEU A 58 3.57 24.56 7.83
N ALA A 59 2.70 25.18 7.04
CA ALA A 59 3.10 26.21 6.09
C ALA A 59 3.74 27.43 6.77
N GLN A 60 3.22 27.87 7.92
CA GLN A 60 3.83 28.94 8.73
C GLN A 60 5.20 28.56 9.28
N LEU A 61 5.42 27.28 9.58
CA LEU A 61 6.72 26.73 9.97
C LEU A 61 7.65 26.51 8.76
N GLY A 62 7.27 26.93 7.54
CA GLY A 62 8.10 26.84 6.34
C GLY A 62 8.06 25.48 5.64
N PHE A 63 7.11 24.60 5.98
CA PHE A 63 6.91 23.36 5.24
C PHE A 63 6.18 23.58 3.92
N GLN A 64 6.57 22.81 2.92
CA GLN A 64 5.90 22.70 1.64
C GLN A 64 5.22 21.35 1.54
N ARG A 65 3.92 21.35 1.19
CA ARG A 65 3.17 20.13 0.94
C ARG A 65 3.53 19.55 -0.43
N SER A 66 3.77 18.25 -0.50
CA SER A 66 3.98 17.57 -1.78
C SER A 66 2.72 17.66 -2.65
N SER A 67 2.92 17.92 -3.93
CA SER A 67 1.84 17.89 -4.94
C SER A 67 1.50 16.47 -5.38
N SER A 68 2.42 15.53 -5.14
CA SER A 68 2.28 14.11 -5.47
C SER A 68 1.53 13.33 -4.39
N GLU A 69 1.72 13.70 -3.12
CA GLU A 69 1.06 13.10 -1.95
C GLU A 69 0.78 14.17 -0.88
N HIS A 70 -0.50 14.52 -0.70
CA HIS A 70 -0.90 15.60 0.21
C HIS A 70 -0.68 15.29 1.70
N GLY A 71 -0.43 14.02 2.06
CA GLY A 71 0.00 13.63 3.39
C GLY A 71 1.47 13.92 3.71
N ILE A 72 2.28 14.32 2.72
CA ILE A 72 3.72 14.54 2.89
C ILE A 72 4.07 16.02 2.85
N TYR A 73 4.90 16.43 3.81
CA TYR A 73 5.43 17.79 3.92
C TYR A 73 6.95 17.76 4.02
N THR A 74 7.62 18.73 3.39
CA THR A 74 9.08 18.87 3.51
C THR A 74 9.51 20.30 3.84
N ARG A 75 10.61 20.44 4.58
CA ARG A 75 11.26 21.71 4.95
C ARG A 75 12.76 21.54 4.90
N GLY A 76 13.49 22.57 4.46
CA GLY A 76 14.95 22.55 4.41
C GLY A 76 15.55 21.76 3.24
N HIS A 77 16.88 21.69 3.23
CA HIS A 77 17.69 21.10 2.15
C HIS A 77 18.91 20.37 2.70
N GLY A 78 19.42 19.37 1.95
CA GLY A 78 20.57 18.57 2.38
C GLY A 78 20.33 17.95 3.77
N ASP A 79 21.31 18.08 4.67
CA ASP A 79 21.25 17.49 6.01
C ASP A 79 20.21 18.15 6.95
N SER A 80 19.77 19.37 6.62
CA SER A 80 18.69 20.07 7.34
C SER A 80 17.29 19.63 6.89
N ARG A 81 17.20 18.75 5.87
CA ARG A 81 15.92 18.37 5.29
C ARG A 81 15.10 17.53 6.26
N LEU A 82 13.88 18.00 6.53
CA LEU A 82 12.85 17.30 7.28
C LEU A 82 11.74 16.84 6.34
N ILE A 83 11.24 15.63 6.61
CA ILE A 83 10.11 15.01 5.93
C ILE A 83 9.09 14.63 7.00
N ILE A 84 7.84 15.05 6.80
CA ILE A 84 6.72 14.70 7.67
C ILE A 84 5.71 13.91 6.88
N GLY A 85 5.32 12.74 7.40
CA GLY A 85 4.14 12.01 6.98
C GLY A 85 3.01 12.27 7.98
N VAL A 86 1.86 12.73 7.48
CA VAL A 86 0.68 13.05 8.29
C VAL A 86 -0.42 12.02 8.04
N TYR A 87 -0.92 11.41 9.11
CA TYR A 87 -2.13 10.62 9.09
C TYR A 87 -3.03 11.00 10.26
N VAL A 88 -4.05 11.82 9.98
CA VAL A 88 -4.98 12.34 10.99
C VAL A 88 -4.21 13.04 12.14
N ASP A 89 -4.08 12.40 13.28
CA ASP A 89 -3.42 12.85 14.51
C ASP A 89 -1.94 12.41 14.61
N ASP A 90 -1.56 11.37 13.86
CA ASP A 90 -0.20 10.85 13.83
C ASP A 90 0.69 11.62 12.84
N LEU A 91 1.84 12.07 13.34
CA LEU A 91 2.92 12.69 12.56
C LEU A 91 4.18 11.83 12.66
N ILE A 92 4.55 11.20 11.54
CA ILE A 92 5.87 10.59 11.34
C ILE A 92 6.83 11.69 10.93
N ILE A 93 7.95 11.82 11.64
CA ILE A 93 8.97 12.84 11.38
C ILE A 93 10.27 12.12 11.05
N SER A 94 10.87 12.48 9.92
CA SER A 94 12.15 11.94 9.45
C SER A 94 13.08 13.08 9.04
N GLY A 95 14.37 12.91 9.24
CA GLY A 95 15.41 13.89 8.89
C GLY A 95 16.80 13.37 9.23
N ALA A 96 17.84 13.99 8.65
CA ALA A 96 19.22 13.61 8.92
C ALA A 96 19.74 14.18 10.25
N SER A 97 19.35 15.41 10.59
CA SER A 97 19.72 16.07 11.85
C SER A 97 18.73 15.79 12.99
N GLY A 98 19.22 15.18 14.07
CA GLY A 98 18.44 15.01 15.30
C GLY A 98 18.10 16.33 16.00
N GLU A 99 18.91 17.38 15.78
CA GLU A 99 18.66 18.73 16.30
C GLU A 99 17.47 19.37 15.59
N GLU A 100 17.42 19.30 14.25
CA GLU A 100 16.28 19.81 13.47
C GLU A 100 14.98 19.09 13.81
N ILE A 101 15.03 17.77 13.99
CA ILE A 101 13.87 16.99 14.45
C ILE A 101 13.41 17.48 15.83
N SER A 102 14.35 17.71 16.74
CA SER A 102 14.03 18.15 18.11
C SER A 102 13.47 19.56 18.14
N CYS A 103 14.03 20.48 17.34
CA CYS A 103 13.53 21.83 17.15
C CYS A 103 12.08 21.81 16.64
N PHE A 104 11.82 21.07 15.56
CA PHE A 104 10.48 20.95 15.00
C PHE A 104 9.46 20.35 15.99
N LYS A 105 9.87 19.35 16.78
CA LYS A 105 9.02 18.80 17.85
C LYS A 105 8.64 19.86 18.90
N GLN A 106 9.54 20.79 19.23
CA GLN A 106 9.27 21.88 20.16
C GLN A 106 8.34 22.92 19.54
N GLU A 107 8.56 23.32 18.29
CA GLU A 107 7.68 24.22 17.54
C GLU A 107 6.25 23.68 17.56
N MET A 108 6.05 22.41 17.22
CA MET A 108 4.72 21.82 17.20
C MET A 108 4.07 21.69 18.59
N LYS A 109 4.85 21.41 19.64
CA LYS A 109 4.37 21.41 21.04
C LYS A 109 3.94 22.81 21.49
N SER A 110 4.51 23.87 20.92
CA SER A 110 4.10 25.25 21.21
C SER A 110 2.75 25.61 20.58
N ILE A 111 2.42 25.00 19.43
CA ILE A 111 1.20 25.28 18.67
C ILE A 111 0.05 24.37 19.12
N PHE A 112 0.34 23.09 19.35
CA PHE A 112 -0.65 22.06 19.66
C PHE A 112 -0.27 21.25 20.90
N SER A 113 -1.28 20.77 21.62
CA SER A 113 -1.05 19.79 22.69
C SER A 113 -0.67 18.45 22.06
N MET A 114 0.61 18.09 22.16
CA MET A 114 1.15 16.89 21.51
C MET A 114 1.83 15.94 22.49
N SER A 115 1.78 14.65 22.19
CA SER A 115 2.58 13.60 22.82
C SER A 115 3.76 13.22 21.93
N ASP A 116 4.94 13.11 22.52
CA ASP A 116 6.10 12.52 21.83
C ASP A 116 6.21 11.05 22.22
N LEU A 117 5.96 10.17 21.26
CA LEU A 117 6.01 8.71 21.43
C LEU A 117 7.42 8.15 21.19
N GLY A 118 8.41 9.02 20.97
CA GLY A 118 9.79 8.62 20.71
C GLY A 118 9.99 8.10 19.29
N LEU A 119 10.88 7.11 19.16
CA LEU A 119 11.18 6.47 17.89
C LEU A 119 9.98 5.64 17.41
N LEU A 120 9.67 5.69 16.12
CA LEU A 120 8.52 4.96 15.54
C LEU A 120 8.65 3.46 15.83
N SER A 121 7.72 2.94 16.64
CA SER A 121 7.66 1.54 17.06
C SER A 121 6.35 0.86 16.65
N TYR A 122 5.30 1.64 16.42
CA TYR A 122 4.01 1.16 15.95
C TYR A 122 3.33 2.25 15.12
N TYR A 123 2.74 1.88 13.99
CA TYR A 123 2.02 2.81 13.11
C TYR A 123 0.93 2.07 12.34
N LEU A 124 -0.32 2.51 12.49
CA LEU A 124 -1.47 1.96 11.75
C LEU A 124 -1.47 0.43 11.70
N GLY A 125 -1.30 -0.22 12.85
CA GLY A 125 -1.32 -1.69 12.94
C GLY A 125 -0.04 -2.41 12.54
N ILE A 126 1.01 -1.66 12.17
CA ILE A 126 2.32 -2.17 11.77
C ILE A 126 3.31 -1.96 12.91
N GLU A 127 3.95 -3.03 13.34
CA GLU A 127 5.08 -3.03 14.27
C GLU A 127 6.33 -2.62 13.50
N VAL A 128 7.06 -1.64 14.05
CA VAL A 128 8.27 -1.08 13.46
C VAL A 128 9.43 -1.31 14.42
N SER A 129 10.50 -1.93 13.94
CA SER A 129 11.76 -2.03 14.68
C SER A 129 12.86 -1.35 13.88
N GLN A 130 13.54 -0.39 14.49
CA GLN A 130 14.56 0.41 13.84
C GLN A 130 15.92 0.12 14.48
N GLY A 131 16.90 -0.20 13.64
CA GLY A 131 18.26 -0.51 14.06
C GLY A 131 19.30 0.18 13.16
N ARG A 132 20.57 -0.05 13.48
CA ARG A 132 21.69 0.47 12.66
C ARG A 132 21.66 -0.12 11.24
N ASP A 133 21.33 -1.40 11.14
CA ASP A 133 21.35 -2.16 9.89
C ASP A 133 20.11 -1.91 9.00
N GLY A 134 19.05 -1.31 9.52
CA GLY A 134 17.81 -1.11 8.77
C GLY A 134 16.54 -0.92 9.60
N ILE A 135 15.41 -0.94 8.92
CA ILE A 135 14.06 -0.84 9.49
C ILE A 135 13.29 -2.13 9.19
N THR A 136 12.68 -2.73 10.19
CA THR A 136 11.85 -3.92 10.07
C THR A 136 10.39 -3.55 10.25
N LEU A 137 9.52 -4.02 9.35
CA LEU A 137 8.07 -3.88 9.43
C LEU A 137 7.42 -5.27 9.58
N CYS A 138 6.54 -5.42 10.57
CA CYS A 138 5.82 -6.68 10.82
C CYS A 138 4.39 -6.40 11.29
N GLN A 139 3.50 -7.38 11.14
CA GLN A 139 2.12 -7.33 11.64
C GLN A 139 1.78 -8.60 12.46
N ALA A 140 2.75 -9.10 13.23
CA ALA A 140 2.64 -10.38 13.93
C ALA A 140 1.49 -10.42 14.93
N ALA A 141 1.34 -9.39 15.77
CA ALA A 141 0.22 -9.33 16.72
C ALA A 141 -1.14 -9.31 16.01
N TYR A 142 -1.24 -8.62 14.87
CA TYR A 142 -2.46 -8.58 14.07
C TYR A 142 -2.74 -9.94 13.41
N ALA A 143 -1.72 -10.61 12.87
CA ALA A 143 -1.84 -11.95 12.31
C ALA A 143 -2.36 -12.96 13.34
N LYS A 144 -1.80 -12.96 14.56
CA LYS A 144 -2.26 -13.83 15.67
C LYS A 144 -3.73 -13.57 16.01
N LYS A 145 -4.13 -12.31 16.21
CA LYS A 145 -5.52 -11.93 16.48
C LYS A 145 -6.49 -12.35 15.36
N LEU A 146 -6.06 -12.23 14.10
CA LEU A 146 -6.85 -12.66 12.95
C LEU A 146 -7.08 -14.19 12.99
N LEU A 147 -6.05 -14.96 13.29
CA LEU A 147 -6.13 -16.43 13.38
C LEU A 147 -7.00 -16.89 14.54
N GLU A 148 -6.86 -16.28 15.72
CA GLU A 148 -7.72 -16.53 16.89
C GLU A 148 -9.19 -16.30 16.54
N ARG A 149 -9.51 -15.15 15.92
CA ARG A 149 -10.87 -14.82 15.49
C ARG A 149 -11.45 -15.82 14.49
N CYS A 150 -10.62 -16.40 13.63
CA CYS A 150 -11.04 -17.39 12.64
C CYS A 150 -11.01 -18.84 13.19
N GLY A 151 -10.66 -19.05 14.46
CA GLY A 151 -10.53 -20.38 15.05
C GLY A 151 -9.36 -21.21 14.50
N LEU A 152 -8.31 -20.56 13.99
CA LEU A 152 -7.16 -21.20 13.32
C LEU A 152 -5.83 -20.96 14.04
N ALA A 153 -5.84 -20.60 15.32
CA ALA A 153 -4.63 -20.37 16.11
C ALA A 153 -3.70 -21.59 16.17
N HIS A 154 -4.26 -22.82 16.25
CA HIS A 154 -3.51 -24.08 16.36
C HIS A 154 -3.64 -24.96 15.10
N CYS A 155 -3.85 -24.36 13.93
CA CYS A 155 -4.01 -25.11 12.70
C CYS A 155 -2.67 -25.61 12.12
N ASN A 156 -2.71 -26.69 11.33
CA ASN A 156 -1.55 -27.16 10.59
C ASN A 156 -1.12 -26.13 9.55
N ALA A 157 0.12 -25.65 9.61
CA ALA A 157 0.62 -24.62 8.70
C ALA A 157 0.70 -25.08 7.23
N ALA A 158 0.24 -24.23 6.31
CA ALA A 158 0.48 -24.39 4.87
C ALA A 158 1.83 -23.78 4.47
N LYS A 159 2.45 -24.27 3.39
CA LYS A 159 3.78 -23.82 2.94
C LYS A 159 3.74 -22.76 1.83
N VAL A 160 2.58 -22.58 1.22
CA VAL A 160 2.25 -21.57 0.21
C VAL A 160 0.85 -21.02 0.53
N PRO A 161 0.52 -19.78 0.13
CA PRO A 161 -0.79 -19.19 0.37
C PRO A 161 -1.89 -19.77 -0.53
N MET A 162 -1.53 -20.34 -1.68
CA MET A 162 -2.45 -20.90 -2.65
C MET A 162 -1.78 -22.05 -3.40
N GLU A 163 -2.53 -23.11 -3.67
CA GLU A 163 -2.01 -24.29 -4.38
C GLU A 163 -1.80 -24.01 -5.87
N GLU A 164 -0.77 -24.63 -6.43
CA GLU A 164 -0.49 -24.53 -7.86
C GLU A 164 -1.68 -25.07 -8.66
N ARG A 165 -2.07 -24.36 -9.72
CA ARG A 165 -3.21 -24.72 -10.60
C ARG A 165 -4.59 -24.65 -9.95
N MET A 166 -4.71 -24.14 -8.72
CA MET A 166 -6.02 -23.83 -8.13
C MET A 166 -6.80 -22.88 -9.05
N LYS A 167 -8.02 -23.28 -9.40
CA LYS A 167 -8.92 -22.51 -10.25
C LYS A 167 -10.31 -22.53 -9.63
N LEU A 168 -10.82 -21.35 -9.32
CA LEU A 168 -12.13 -21.11 -8.72
C LEU A 168 -13.00 -20.34 -9.71
N SER A 169 -14.31 -20.54 -9.63
CA SER A 169 -15.32 -19.90 -10.48
C SER A 169 -16.45 -19.37 -9.62
N ARG A 170 -17.06 -18.26 -10.04
CA ARG A 170 -18.29 -17.75 -9.44
C ARG A 170 -19.45 -18.75 -9.53
N HIS A 171 -19.41 -19.65 -10.51
CA HIS A 171 -20.45 -20.66 -10.74
C HIS A 171 -20.09 -21.98 -10.06
N SER A 172 -19.81 -21.92 -8.75
CA SER A 172 -19.52 -23.11 -7.96
C SER A 172 -20.80 -23.91 -7.70
N ILE A 173 -20.69 -25.24 -7.78
CA ILE A 173 -21.78 -26.17 -7.42
C ILE A 173 -21.85 -26.43 -5.91
N SER A 174 -20.83 -26.03 -5.14
CA SER A 174 -20.82 -26.23 -3.69
C SER A 174 -21.82 -25.30 -3.00
N PRO A 175 -22.28 -25.57 -1.77
CA PRO A 175 -23.20 -24.67 -1.07
C PRO A 175 -22.59 -23.28 -0.84
N THR A 176 -23.44 -22.24 -0.86
CA THR A 176 -23.07 -20.88 -0.48
C THR A 176 -22.69 -20.81 1.00
N VAL A 177 -21.78 -19.91 1.35
CA VAL A 177 -21.40 -19.62 2.74
C VAL A 177 -21.79 -18.20 3.15
N ASN A 178 -21.59 -17.85 4.42
CA ASN A 178 -21.93 -16.51 4.91
C ASN A 178 -21.03 -15.43 4.29
N ALA A 179 -21.59 -14.63 3.38
CA ALA A 179 -20.88 -13.58 2.66
C ALA A 179 -20.30 -12.50 3.58
N THR A 180 -20.97 -12.17 4.68
CA THR A 180 -20.47 -11.16 5.63
C THR A 180 -19.25 -11.66 6.37
N GLU A 181 -19.25 -12.92 6.80
CA GLU A 181 -18.08 -13.52 7.44
C GLU A 181 -16.90 -13.64 6.46
N TYR A 182 -17.17 -14.09 5.23
CA TYR A 182 -16.17 -14.15 4.17
C TYR A 182 -15.51 -12.78 3.92
N ARG A 183 -16.31 -11.72 3.76
CA ARG A 183 -15.83 -10.34 3.60
C ARG A 183 -15.02 -9.86 4.79
N ARG A 184 -15.43 -10.21 6.01
CA ARG A 184 -14.71 -9.87 7.25
C ARG A 184 -13.32 -10.50 7.28
N VAL A 185 -13.20 -11.77 6.88
CA VAL A 185 -11.92 -12.47 6.81
C VAL A 185 -11.04 -11.92 5.69
N ILE A 186 -11.58 -11.70 4.49
CA ILE A 186 -10.85 -11.09 3.36
C ILE A 186 -10.35 -9.68 3.72
N GLY A 187 -11.20 -8.85 4.33
CA GLY A 187 -10.78 -7.54 4.84
C GLY A 187 -9.65 -7.65 5.85
N GLY A 188 -9.72 -8.66 6.73
CA GLY A 188 -8.66 -9.00 7.66
C GLY A 188 -7.33 -9.30 6.97
N LEU A 189 -7.35 -10.20 5.98
CA LEU A 189 -6.18 -10.59 5.18
C LEU A 189 -5.63 -9.44 4.33
N ARG A 190 -6.50 -8.59 3.77
CA ARG A 190 -6.09 -7.41 2.99
C ARG A 190 -5.23 -6.46 3.81
N TYR A 191 -5.51 -6.34 5.10
CA TYR A 191 -4.71 -5.50 5.98
C TYR A 191 -3.30 -6.06 6.25
N LEU A 192 -3.11 -7.38 6.23
CA LEU A 192 -1.78 -8.00 6.34
C LEU A 192 -0.90 -7.72 5.13
N ILE A 193 -1.48 -7.41 3.98
CA ILE A 193 -0.72 -7.18 2.74
C ILE A 193 0.27 -6.01 2.91
N HIS A 194 0.03 -5.07 3.84
CA HIS A 194 0.91 -3.92 4.09
C HIS A 194 2.36 -4.29 4.45
N THR A 195 2.60 -5.46 5.06
CA THR A 195 3.95 -6.00 5.27
C THR A 195 4.16 -7.37 4.64
N ARG A 196 3.19 -7.85 3.86
CA ARG A 196 3.15 -9.21 3.29
C ARG A 196 2.75 -9.19 1.82
N PRO A 197 3.64 -8.68 0.92
CA PRO A 197 3.39 -8.75 -0.52
C PRO A 197 3.10 -10.17 -1.01
N ASP A 198 3.67 -11.18 -0.36
CA ASP A 198 3.48 -12.61 -0.64
C ASP A 198 2.02 -13.09 -0.52
N LEU A 199 1.13 -12.32 0.09
CA LEU A 199 -0.31 -12.60 0.16
C LEU A 199 -1.11 -11.93 -0.96
N ALA A 200 -0.56 -10.92 -1.64
CA ALA A 200 -1.31 -9.98 -2.47
C ALA A 200 -2.14 -10.66 -3.58
N TYR A 201 -1.55 -11.61 -4.30
CA TYR A 201 -2.27 -12.37 -5.32
C TYR A 201 -3.39 -13.21 -4.73
N SER A 202 -3.08 -14.08 -3.75
CA SER A 202 -4.05 -15.03 -3.19
C SER A 202 -5.28 -14.32 -2.62
N VAL A 203 -5.06 -13.24 -1.86
CA VAL A 203 -6.15 -12.44 -1.27
C VAL A 203 -6.90 -11.66 -2.36
N GLY A 204 -6.18 -11.13 -3.36
CA GLY A 204 -6.76 -10.43 -4.50
C GLY A 204 -7.65 -11.33 -5.37
N TYR A 205 -7.24 -12.58 -5.57
CA TYR A 205 -8.01 -13.60 -6.31
C TYR A 205 -9.28 -13.99 -5.55
N LEU A 206 -9.16 -14.32 -4.25
CA LEU A 206 -10.31 -14.71 -3.40
C LEU A 206 -11.31 -13.57 -3.19
N SER A 207 -10.85 -12.32 -3.22
CA SER A 207 -11.73 -11.15 -3.18
C SER A 207 -12.75 -11.10 -4.32
N ARG A 208 -12.53 -11.83 -5.42
CA ARG A 208 -13.45 -11.86 -6.58
C ARG A 208 -14.80 -12.52 -6.25
N PHE A 209 -14.89 -13.27 -5.15
CA PHE A 209 -16.06 -14.07 -4.76
C PHE A 209 -16.80 -13.51 -3.53
N MET A 210 -16.53 -12.27 -3.12
CA MET A 210 -17.11 -11.67 -1.91
C MET A 210 -18.62 -11.38 -1.96
N GLU A 211 -19.22 -11.40 -3.14
CA GLU A 211 -20.64 -11.16 -3.35
C GLU A 211 -21.46 -12.39 -2.96
N GLU A 212 -21.09 -13.55 -3.52
CA GLU A 212 -21.71 -14.85 -3.25
C GLU A 212 -20.58 -15.90 -3.12
N PRO A 213 -19.99 -16.06 -1.92
CA PRO A 213 -18.95 -17.05 -1.69
C PRO A 213 -19.54 -18.44 -1.45
N HIS A 214 -18.78 -19.46 -1.83
CA HIS A 214 -19.15 -20.88 -1.73
C HIS A 214 -18.12 -21.63 -0.87
N GLN A 215 -18.39 -22.90 -0.55
CA GLN A 215 -17.54 -23.69 0.37
C GLN A 215 -16.11 -23.87 -0.14
N ASP A 216 -15.91 -24.04 -1.44
CA ASP A 216 -14.59 -24.07 -2.08
C ASP A 216 -13.83 -22.74 -1.92
N HIS A 217 -14.52 -21.61 -2.05
CA HIS A 217 -13.97 -20.28 -1.81
C HIS A 217 -13.52 -20.12 -0.34
N ASP A 218 -14.36 -20.57 0.61
CA ASP A 218 -14.05 -20.53 2.04
C ASP A 218 -12.89 -21.46 2.40
N ALA A 219 -12.82 -22.65 1.80
CA ALA A 219 -11.72 -23.58 1.97
C ALA A 219 -10.38 -22.97 1.49
N ALA A 220 -10.39 -22.25 0.37
CA ALA A 220 -9.21 -21.54 -0.12
C ALA A 220 -8.81 -20.37 0.80
N VAL A 221 -9.75 -19.64 1.39
CA VAL A 221 -9.46 -18.61 2.40
C VAL A 221 -8.84 -19.22 3.66
N LYS A 222 -9.37 -20.36 4.13
CA LYS A 222 -8.79 -21.12 5.24
C LYS A 222 -7.37 -21.61 4.91
N HIS A 223 -7.09 -21.99 3.66
CA HIS A 223 -5.72 -22.33 3.23
C HIS A 223 -4.77 -21.13 3.37
N VAL A 224 -5.17 -19.93 2.95
CA VAL A 224 -4.38 -18.70 3.14
C VAL A 224 -4.13 -18.44 4.63
N LEU A 225 -5.15 -18.59 5.48
CA LEU A 225 -4.99 -18.43 6.93
C LEU A 225 -4.01 -19.47 7.52
N ARG A 226 -4.05 -20.73 7.06
CA ARG A 226 -3.06 -21.74 7.45
C ARG A 226 -1.63 -21.36 7.03
N TYR A 227 -1.46 -20.69 5.90
CA TYR A 227 -0.16 -20.15 5.50
C TYR A 227 0.27 -19.00 6.41
N VAL A 228 -0.64 -18.10 6.76
CA VAL A 228 -0.40 -17.02 7.73
C VAL A 228 0.00 -17.60 9.08
N ALA A 229 -0.66 -18.66 9.57
CA ALA A 229 -0.30 -19.34 10.82
C ALA A 229 1.15 -19.85 10.84
N GLY A 230 1.62 -20.42 9.73
CA GLY A 230 3.01 -20.84 9.58
C GLY A 230 4.01 -19.70 9.36
N THR A 231 3.52 -18.47 9.18
CA THR A 231 4.33 -17.31 8.82
C THR A 231 3.96 -16.06 9.63
N CYS A 232 3.42 -16.20 10.84
CA CYS A 232 2.96 -15.08 11.66
C CYS A 232 4.06 -14.03 11.88
N GLY A 233 5.30 -14.49 12.09
CA GLY A 233 6.46 -13.61 12.31
C GLY A 233 7.13 -13.10 11.04
N PHE A 234 6.49 -13.23 9.87
CA PHE A 234 7.05 -12.77 8.61
C PHE A 234 6.74 -11.29 8.37
N GLY A 235 7.67 -10.59 7.75
CA GLY A 235 7.58 -9.16 7.45
C GLY A 235 8.72 -8.73 6.55
N LEU A 236 8.91 -7.42 6.44
CA LEU A 236 9.91 -6.80 5.58
C LEU A 236 11.05 -6.24 6.41
N HIS A 237 12.28 -6.38 5.92
CA HIS A 237 13.44 -5.70 6.48
C HIS A 237 14.08 -4.83 5.42
N TYR A 238 13.94 -3.52 5.61
CA TYR A 238 14.54 -2.47 4.81
C TYR A 238 15.99 -2.29 5.24
N LYS A 239 16.91 -2.89 4.49
CA LYS A 239 18.34 -2.79 4.77
C LYS A 239 18.83 -1.37 4.48
N ARG A 240 19.68 -0.84 5.36
CA ARG A 240 20.42 0.39 5.08
C ARG A 240 21.41 0.14 3.96
N GLU A 241 21.28 0.89 2.88
CA GLU A 241 22.16 0.85 1.71
C GLU A 241 23.06 2.09 1.67
N GLY A 242 24.16 2.01 0.93
CA GLY A 242 25.12 3.10 0.81
C GLY A 242 24.58 4.27 -0.01
N GLU A 243 25.24 5.42 0.09
CA GLU A 243 24.91 6.60 -0.73
C GLU A 243 24.93 6.26 -2.23
N GLY A 244 23.95 6.78 -2.97
CA GLY A 244 23.82 6.55 -4.42
C GLY A 244 23.13 5.25 -4.85
N GLN A 245 22.70 4.40 -3.92
CA GLN A 245 22.03 3.13 -4.24
C GLN A 245 20.50 3.20 -4.32
N ALA A 246 19.89 4.37 -4.04
CA ALA A 246 18.45 4.57 -4.04
C ALA A 246 17.86 4.72 -5.47
N GLN A 247 18.04 3.71 -6.31
CA GLN A 247 17.44 3.65 -7.65
C GLN A 247 16.04 3.05 -7.58
N LEU A 248 15.10 3.64 -8.31
CA LEU A 248 13.73 3.14 -8.40
C LEU A 248 13.63 2.11 -9.52
N VAL A 249 13.37 0.85 -9.14
CA VAL A 249 13.24 -0.28 -10.07
C VAL A 249 11.88 -0.94 -9.91
N GLY A 250 11.12 -1.04 -10.99
CA GLY A 250 9.81 -1.69 -11.04
C GLY A 250 9.85 -2.99 -11.83
N PHE A 251 9.16 -4.00 -11.35
CA PHE A 251 8.90 -5.26 -12.04
C PHE A 251 7.43 -5.29 -12.46
N SER A 252 7.18 -5.67 -13.70
CA SER A 252 5.85 -5.79 -14.29
C SER A 252 5.69 -7.17 -14.90
N ASP A 253 4.58 -7.82 -14.58
CA ASP A 253 4.21 -9.14 -15.09
C ASP A 253 2.69 -9.22 -15.29
N ALA A 254 2.24 -10.12 -16.17
CA ALA A 254 0.83 -10.45 -16.32
C ALA A 254 0.60 -11.95 -16.55
N ASP A 255 -0.45 -12.49 -15.91
CA ASP A 255 -0.98 -13.78 -16.36
C ASP A 255 -1.71 -13.63 -17.71
N MET A 256 -2.03 -14.75 -18.36
CA MET A 256 -2.90 -14.76 -19.54
C MET A 256 -4.24 -15.41 -19.21
N ALA A 257 -5.30 -14.60 -19.18
CA ALA A 257 -6.68 -15.03 -18.96
C ALA A 257 -6.83 -15.99 -17.76
N GLY A 258 -6.18 -15.67 -16.65
CA GLY A 258 -6.20 -16.49 -15.43
C GLY A 258 -7.57 -16.53 -14.74
N ASP A 259 -8.43 -15.54 -15.00
CA ASP A 259 -9.82 -15.54 -14.55
C ASP A 259 -10.69 -16.51 -15.38
N LEU A 260 -11.31 -17.50 -14.74
CA LEU A 260 -12.18 -18.45 -15.43
C LEU A 260 -13.44 -17.79 -15.99
N ASP A 261 -14.08 -16.95 -15.19
CA ASP A 261 -15.42 -16.43 -15.50
C ASP A 261 -15.36 -15.33 -16.58
N GLY A 262 -14.45 -14.37 -16.45
CA GLY A 262 -14.34 -13.22 -17.33
C GLY A 262 -13.17 -13.26 -18.31
N ARG A 263 -12.32 -14.30 -18.26
CA ARG A 263 -11.10 -14.45 -19.10
C ARG A 263 -10.15 -13.25 -19.06
N LYS A 264 -10.24 -12.42 -18.01
CA LYS A 264 -9.35 -11.27 -17.80
C LYS A 264 -8.05 -11.72 -17.15
N SER A 265 -6.97 -11.05 -17.51
CA SER A 265 -5.67 -11.28 -16.91
C SER A 265 -5.52 -10.63 -15.54
N THR A 266 -4.49 -11.02 -14.79
CA THR A 266 -4.04 -10.41 -13.55
C THR A 266 -2.68 -9.76 -13.77
N SER A 267 -2.57 -8.46 -13.53
CA SER A 267 -1.31 -7.71 -13.56
C SER A 267 -0.66 -7.70 -12.18
N GLY A 268 0.64 -7.99 -12.17
CA GLY A 268 1.53 -7.93 -11.03
C GLY A 268 2.50 -6.77 -11.17
N VAL A 269 2.63 -5.96 -10.14
CA VAL A 269 3.54 -4.81 -10.08
C VAL A 269 4.30 -4.84 -8.77
N LEU A 270 5.62 -4.65 -8.80
CA LEU A 270 6.46 -4.60 -7.61
C LEU A 270 7.58 -3.57 -7.81
N PHE A 271 7.68 -2.59 -6.93
CA PHE A 271 8.73 -1.57 -6.96
C PHE A 271 9.68 -1.70 -5.79
N PHE A 272 10.95 -1.50 -6.09
CA PHE A 272 12.04 -1.38 -5.15
C PHE A 272 12.64 0.02 -5.20
N LEU A 273 13.06 0.51 -4.04
CA LEU A 273 13.98 1.62 -3.93
C LEU A 273 15.30 1.08 -3.37
N GLY A 274 16.33 1.05 -4.23
CA GLY A 274 17.51 0.24 -3.97
C GLY A 274 17.15 -1.25 -3.89
N GLY A 275 17.65 -1.97 -2.89
CA GLY A 275 17.32 -3.38 -2.65
C GLY A 275 16.02 -3.62 -1.86
N ASN A 276 15.24 -2.58 -1.54
CA ASN A 276 14.11 -2.68 -0.61
C ASN A 276 12.74 -2.50 -1.31
N PRO A 277 11.76 -3.41 -1.10
CA PRO A 277 10.44 -3.30 -1.72
C PRO A 277 9.62 -2.18 -1.07
N ILE A 278 9.11 -1.25 -1.87
CA ILE A 278 8.36 -0.08 -1.38
C ILE A 278 6.87 -0.13 -1.71
N THR A 279 6.48 -0.79 -2.80
CA THR A 279 5.07 -0.94 -3.16
C THR A 279 4.85 -2.12 -4.09
N TRP A 280 3.69 -2.74 -3.99
CA TRP A 280 3.29 -3.92 -4.75
C TRP A 280 1.80 -3.90 -5.03
N GLN A 281 1.41 -4.54 -6.13
CA GLN A 281 0.03 -4.64 -6.54
C GLN A 281 -0.19 -5.97 -7.29
N SER A 282 -1.29 -6.65 -6.95
CA SER A 282 -1.89 -7.69 -7.78
C SER A 282 -3.30 -7.24 -8.13
N SER A 283 -3.59 -7.09 -9.42
CA SER A 283 -4.87 -6.53 -9.87
C SER A 283 -5.41 -7.21 -11.11
N LYS A 284 -6.70 -7.53 -11.09
CA LYS A 284 -7.41 -8.03 -12.27
C LYS A 284 -7.51 -6.91 -13.30
N GLN A 285 -7.10 -7.17 -14.53
CA GLN A 285 -7.19 -6.22 -15.63
C GLN A 285 -8.66 -5.86 -15.92
N LYS A 286 -8.89 -4.62 -16.36
CA LYS A 286 -10.24 -4.13 -16.66
C LYS A 286 -10.76 -4.67 -18.00
N VAL A 287 -9.87 -4.89 -18.95
CA VAL A 287 -10.14 -5.41 -20.30
C VAL A 287 -9.67 -6.86 -20.44
N VAL A 288 -10.19 -7.56 -21.44
CA VAL A 288 -9.73 -8.91 -21.81
C VAL A 288 -8.61 -8.73 -22.83
N ALA A 289 -7.41 -9.18 -22.49
CA ALA A 289 -6.28 -9.20 -23.41
C ALA A 289 -6.44 -10.34 -24.43
N LEU A 290 -6.11 -10.10 -25.69
CA LEU A 290 -6.21 -11.10 -26.76
C LEU A 290 -4.93 -11.93 -26.93
N SER A 291 -3.83 -11.51 -26.29
CA SER A 291 -2.56 -12.24 -26.28
C SER A 291 -1.78 -11.96 -25.00
N SER A 292 -0.82 -12.84 -24.65
CA SER A 292 0.07 -12.59 -23.51
C SER A 292 0.86 -11.29 -23.67
N CYS A 293 1.29 -10.97 -24.89
CA CYS A 293 1.96 -9.70 -25.19
C CYS A 293 1.09 -8.50 -24.82
N GLU A 294 -0.20 -8.57 -25.10
CA GLU A 294 -1.15 -7.51 -24.78
C GLU A 294 -1.40 -7.40 -23.27
N ALA A 295 -1.55 -8.54 -22.58
CA ALA A 295 -1.69 -8.57 -21.12
C ALA A 295 -0.47 -7.95 -20.43
N GLU A 296 0.73 -8.29 -20.89
CA GLU A 296 2.00 -7.73 -20.42
C GLU A 296 2.10 -6.24 -20.70
N TYR A 297 1.66 -5.80 -21.88
CA TYR A 297 1.63 -4.37 -22.22
C TYR A 297 0.67 -3.58 -21.29
N ILE A 298 -0.48 -4.16 -20.96
CA ILE A 298 -1.44 -3.56 -20.02
C ILE A 298 -0.84 -3.44 -18.62
N ALA A 299 -0.09 -4.45 -18.17
CA ALA A 299 0.65 -4.42 -16.91
C ALA A 299 1.74 -3.35 -16.95
N ALA A 300 2.58 -3.35 -18.00
CA ALA A 300 3.65 -2.38 -18.19
C ALA A 300 3.13 -0.94 -18.16
N ALA A 301 1.98 -0.66 -18.80
CA ALA A 301 1.37 0.67 -18.74
C ALA A 301 0.97 1.08 -17.32
N THR A 302 0.44 0.14 -16.55
CA THR A 302 0.05 0.38 -15.14
C THR A 302 1.30 0.64 -14.30
N THR A 303 2.34 -0.16 -14.49
CA THR A 303 3.66 0.00 -13.87
C THR A 303 4.27 1.36 -14.23
N SER A 304 4.22 1.78 -15.51
CA SER A 304 4.72 3.09 -15.95
C SER A 304 4.02 4.26 -15.25
N CYS A 305 2.69 4.22 -15.13
CA CYS A 305 1.95 5.25 -14.38
C CYS A 305 2.43 5.36 -12.93
N GLN A 306 2.58 4.21 -12.26
CA GLN A 306 3.03 4.17 -10.87
C GLN A 306 4.50 4.61 -10.74
N ALA A 307 5.36 4.24 -11.68
CA ALA A 307 6.76 4.65 -11.71
C ALA A 307 6.92 6.17 -11.78
N LEU A 308 6.16 6.84 -12.66
CA LEU A 308 6.19 8.29 -12.78
C LEU A 308 5.72 8.98 -11.50
N TRP A 309 4.66 8.47 -10.87
CA TRP A 309 4.17 9.00 -9.61
C TRP A 309 5.21 8.82 -8.49
N LEU A 310 5.81 7.62 -8.37
CA LEU A 310 6.86 7.33 -7.40
C LEU A 310 8.11 8.19 -7.62
N ALA A 311 8.54 8.40 -8.86
CA ALA A 311 9.70 9.25 -9.16
C ALA A 311 9.48 10.71 -8.71
N ARG A 312 8.27 11.23 -8.92
CA ARG A 312 7.87 12.56 -8.44
C ARG A 312 7.82 12.60 -6.92
N LEU A 313 7.24 11.58 -6.29
CA LEU A 313 7.15 11.48 -4.84
C LEU A 313 8.53 11.42 -4.17
N VAL A 314 9.44 10.60 -4.70
CA VAL A 314 10.82 10.52 -4.21
C VAL A 314 11.54 11.85 -4.40
N THR A 315 11.34 12.52 -5.54
CA THR A 315 11.89 13.86 -5.78
C THR A 315 11.36 14.87 -4.76
N ASP A 316 10.05 14.85 -4.48
CA ASP A 316 9.40 15.70 -3.47
C ASP A 316 9.94 15.39 -2.06
N MET A 317 10.24 14.14 -1.74
CA MET A 317 10.75 13.73 -0.42
C MET A 317 12.22 14.08 -0.23
N VAL A 318 13.08 13.80 -1.20
CA VAL A 318 14.54 13.95 -1.08
C VAL A 318 15.02 15.35 -1.49
N GLY A 319 14.25 16.06 -2.32
CA GLY A 319 14.60 17.39 -2.82
C GLY A 319 15.61 17.39 -3.97
N THR A 320 16.00 16.21 -4.44
CA THR A 320 16.85 16.01 -5.62
C THR A 320 16.08 15.22 -6.67
N LYS A 321 16.32 15.51 -7.95
CA LYS A 321 15.63 14.85 -9.05
C LYS A 321 15.97 13.36 -9.04
N SER A 322 14.96 12.52 -8.89
CA SER A 322 15.10 11.08 -9.08
C SER A 322 15.43 10.78 -10.55
N GLY A 323 16.30 9.81 -10.80
CA GLY A 323 16.57 9.32 -12.15
C GLY A 323 15.32 8.71 -12.79
N ALA A 324 15.36 8.48 -14.10
CA ALA A 324 14.29 7.76 -14.79
C ALA A 324 14.16 6.34 -14.20
N PRO A 325 12.97 5.94 -13.71
CA PRO A 325 12.79 4.62 -13.12
C PRO A 325 13.02 3.52 -14.16
N GLU A 326 13.68 2.45 -13.74
CA GLU A 326 13.87 1.28 -14.58
C GLU A 326 12.71 0.31 -14.39
N LEU A 327 12.12 -0.14 -15.50
CA LEU A 327 11.03 -1.09 -15.54
C LEU A 327 11.49 -2.39 -16.19
N LYS A 328 11.41 -3.47 -15.42
CA LYS A 328 11.72 -4.85 -15.82
C LYS A 328 10.46 -5.54 -16.33
N VAL A 329 10.49 -5.98 -17.58
CA VAL A 329 9.42 -6.72 -18.27
C VAL A 329 10.04 -7.96 -18.91
N ASP A 330 9.39 -9.12 -18.85
CA ASP A 330 9.94 -10.37 -19.40
C ASP A 330 9.44 -10.70 -20.82
N ASN A 331 8.50 -9.90 -21.33
CA ASN A 331 7.98 -10.06 -22.68
C ASN A 331 8.67 -9.15 -23.70
N GLU A 332 9.59 -9.71 -24.49
CA GLU A 332 10.32 -8.97 -25.53
C GLU A 332 9.39 -8.35 -26.58
N ALA A 333 8.28 -9.01 -26.93
CA ALA A 333 7.32 -8.47 -27.88
C ALA A 333 6.63 -7.20 -27.33
N ALA A 334 6.28 -7.18 -26.05
CA ALA A 334 5.70 -5.99 -25.40
C ALA A 334 6.71 -4.82 -25.38
N ILE A 335 7.99 -5.11 -25.15
CA ILE A 335 9.08 -4.11 -25.22
C ILE A 335 9.28 -3.61 -26.66
N ALA A 336 9.23 -4.49 -27.66
CA ALA A 336 9.34 -4.09 -29.05
C ALA A 336 8.16 -3.19 -29.48
N LEU A 337 6.94 -3.51 -29.03
CA LEU A 337 5.73 -2.71 -29.27
C LEU A 337 5.80 -1.33 -28.62
N SER A 338 6.45 -1.21 -27.46
CA SER A 338 6.62 0.08 -26.79
C SER A 338 7.63 0.97 -27.48
N LYS A 339 8.51 0.42 -28.34
CA LYS A 339 9.51 1.20 -29.09
C LYS A 339 9.10 1.53 -30.52
N ASN A 340 8.24 0.71 -31.14
CA ASN A 340 7.93 0.82 -32.58
C ASN A 340 6.45 1.13 -32.85
N PRO A 341 6.13 2.19 -33.63
CA PRO A 341 4.74 2.59 -33.92
C PRO A 341 4.02 1.71 -34.96
N VAL A 342 4.72 0.87 -35.72
CA VAL A 342 4.20 0.18 -36.92
C VAL A 342 3.21 -0.96 -36.62
N PHE A 343 3.15 -1.46 -35.38
CA PHE A 343 2.38 -2.66 -35.02
C PHE A 343 0.92 -2.41 -34.54
N HIS A 344 0.31 -1.26 -34.87
CA HIS A 344 -0.95 -0.79 -34.26
C HIS A 344 -2.25 -1.50 -34.70
N ASP A 345 -2.28 -2.15 -35.86
CA ASP A 345 -3.56 -2.58 -36.47
C ASP A 345 -4.37 -3.60 -35.65
N ARG A 346 -3.74 -4.33 -34.72
CA ARG A 346 -4.37 -5.44 -33.97
C ARG A 346 -4.83 -5.10 -32.55
N SER A 347 -4.60 -3.89 -32.03
CA SER A 347 -4.75 -3.61 -30.59
C SER A 347 -5.47 -2.28 -30.26
N LYS A 348 -6.48 -1.91 -31.05
CA LYS A 348 -7.22 -0.62 -30.93
C LYS A 348 -7.88 -0.38 -29.57
N HIS A 349 -8.24 -1.43 -28.83
CA HIS A 349 -8.96 -1.32 -27.56
C HIS A 349 -8.06 -0.96 -26.36
N ILE A 350 -6.74 -0.93 -26.56
CA ILE A 350 -5.76 -0.46 -25.57
C ILE A 350 -4.86 0.66 -26.12
N ASP A 351 -5.31 1.33 -27.19
CA ASP A 351 -4.56 2.36 -27.93
C ASP A 351 -3.96 3.45 -27.04
N THR A 352 -4.73 3.97 -26.08
CA THR A 352 -4.26 4.97 -25.11
C THR A 352 -3.07 4.49 -24.28
N LYS A 353 -3.01 3.20 -23.94
CA LYS A 353 -1.87 2.62 -23.20
C LYS A 353 -0.62 2.60 -24.07
N PHE A 354 -0.75 2.34 -25.38
CA PHE A 354 0.38 2.38 -26.32
C PHE A 354 1.00 3.77 -26.40
N HIS A 355 0.15 4.78 -26.63
CA HIS A 355 0.59 6.16 -26.69
C HIS A 355 1.28 6.59 -25.40
N PHE A 356 0.71 6.23 -24.24
CA PHE A 356 1.26 6.60 -22.96
C PHE A 356 2.67 6.05 -22.71
N ILE A 357 2.90 4.73 -22.87
CA ILE A 357 4.24 4.16 -22.61
C ILE A 357 5.26 4.76 -23.57
N ARG A 358 4.91 4.90 -24.86
CA ARG A 358 5.80 5.51 -25.86
C ARG A 358 6.18 6.92 -25.50
N GLU A 359 5.20 7.76 -25.18
CA GLU A 359 5.45 9.13 -24.75
C GLU A 359 6.38 9.19 -23.53
N CYS A 360 6.23 8.26 -22.58
CA CYS A 360 7.13 8.17 -21.43
C CYS A 360 8.56 7.79 -21.82
N LEU A 361 8.75 6.90 -22.80
CA LEU A 361 10.06 6.50 -23.31
C LEU A 361 10.71 7.61 -24.14
N ASP A 362 9.95 8.23 -25.04
CA ASP A 362 10.42 9.31 -25.92
C ASP A 362 10.84 10.55 -25.10
N ARG A 363 10.18 10.79 -23.96
CA ARG A 363 10.54 11.84 -23.01
C ARG A 363 11.61 11.41 -22.00
N GLU A 364 12.18 10.21 -22.14
CA GLU A 364 13.17 9.62 -21.23
C GLU A 364 12.74 9.62 -19.74
N GLN A 365 11.43 9.50 -19.49
CA GLN A 365 10.88 9.51 -18.13
C GLN A 365 10.92 8.14 -17.47
N ILE A 366 11.03 7.06 -18.25
CA ILE A 366 11.17 5.68 -17.80
C ILE A 366 12.17 4.95 -18.70
N VAL A 367 12.78 3.88 -18.20
CA VAL A 367 13.63 2.98 -18.99
C VAL A 367 13.03 1.58 -18.95
N LEU A 368 12.64 1.02 -20.10
CA LEU A 368 12.21 -0.38 -20.18
C LEU A 368 13.39 -1.31 -20.48
N ARG A 369 13.56 -2.32 -19.63
CA ARG A 369 14.56 -3.39 -19.81
C ARG A 369 13.91 -4.76 -19.77
N HIS A 370 14.42 -5.65 -20.61
CA HIS A 370 14.07 -7.05 -20.54
C HIS A 370 14.63 -7.68 -19.25
N THR A 371 13.84 -8.54 -18.61
CA THR A 371 14.29 -9.42 -17.52
C THR A 371 13.91 -10.85 -17.85
N PRO A 372 14.77 -11.85 -17.64
CA PRO A 372 14.36 -13.25 -17.82
C PRO A 372 13.19 -13.60 -16.91
N THR A 373 12.28 -14.48 -17.36
CA THR A 373 11.13 -14.94 -16.55
C THR A 373 11.58 -15.57 -15.21
N GLU A 374 12.75 -16.22 -15.18
CA GLU A 374 13.30 -16.77 -13.94
C GLU A 374 13.74 -15.69 -12.93
N GLU A 375 13.98 -14.46 -13.37
CA GLU A 375 14.31 -13.30 -12.52
C GLU A 375 13.12 -12.36 -12.31
N GLN A 376 11.96 -12.67 -12.91
CA GLN A 376 10.75 -11.87 -12.79
C GLN A 376 10.18 -11.95 -11.37
N LEU A 377 10.42 -10.90 -10.57
CA LEU A 377 9.99 -10.85 -9.18
C LEU A 377 8.48 -10.59 -9.04
N ALA A 378 7.80 -10.09 -10.06
CA ALA A 378 6.35 -9.87 -10.04
C ALA A 378 5.52 -11.13 -10.35
N ASP A 379 6.14 -12.25 -10.72
CA ASP A 379 5.46 -13.49 -11.17
C ASP A 379 4.49 -14.07 -10.12
N PHE A 380 4.88 -14.04 -8.84
CA PHE A 380 4.00 -14.54 -7.76
C PHE A 380 2.80 -13.61 -7.48
N LEU A 381 2.78 -12.41 -8.07
CA LEU A 381 1.66 -11.46 -7.99
C LEU A 381 0.62 -11.70 -9.08
N THR A 382 0.88 -12.58 -10.05
CA THR A 382 -0.03 -12.82 -11.19
C THR A 382 -0.70 -14.18 -11.15
N LYS A 383 -0.07 -15.18 -10.53
CA LYS A 383 -0.58 -16.56 -10.47
C LYS A 383 -0.08 -17.33 -9.24
N PRO A 384 -0.74 -18.44 -8.85
CA PRO A 384 -0.20 -19.33 -7.82
C PRO A 384 1.04 -20.04 -8.36
N LEU A 385 2.08 -20.14 -7.53
CA LEU A 385 3.34 -20.79 -7.89
C LEU A 385 3.61 -22.03 -7.03
N GLY A 386 4.34 -22.98 -7.60
CA GLY A 386 4.84 -24.14 -6.87
C GLY A 386 5.73 -23.73 -5.69
N LYS A 387 5.73 -24.54 -4.62
CA LYS A 387 6.37 -24.25 -3.33
C LYS A 387 7.80 -23.71 -3.45
N LYS A 388 8.66 -24.37 -4.24
CA LYS A 388 10.08 -23.99 -4.37
C LYS A 388 10.23 -22.57 -4.95
N ARG A 389 9.53 -22.28 -6.05
CA ARG A 389 9.56 -20.98 -6.73
C ARG A 389 8.97 -19.88 -5.84
N PHE A 390 7.80 -20.13 -5.25
CA PHE A 390 7.15 -19.16 -4.36
C PHE A 390 8.06 -18.75 -3.19
N GLN A 391 8.66 -19.73 -2.51
CA GLN A 391 9.52 -19.46 -1.35
C GLN A 391 10.82 -18.73 -1.74
N ALA A 392 11.38 -19.05 -2.91
CA ALA A 392 12.53 -18.34 -3.46
C ALA A 392 12.21 -16.88 -3.76
N LEU A 393 11.12 -16.60 -4.50
CA LEU A 393 10.71 -15.23 -4.81
C LEU A 393 10.37 -14.43 -3.56
N ARG A 394 9.61 -15.02 -2.62
CA ARG A 394 9.30 -14.41 -1.31
C ARG A 394 10.57 -13.97 -0.56
N ALA A 395 11.60 -14.80 -0.56
CA ALA A 395 12.87 -14.46 0.08
C ALA A 395 13.62 -13.34 -0.67
N LEU A 396 13.63 -13.38 -2.01
CA LEU A 396 14.28 -12.36 -2.85
C LEU A 396 13.65 -10.98 -2.70
N ILE A 397 12.33 -10.90 -2.57
CA ILE A 397 11.63 -9.63 -2.32
C ILE A 397 11.74 -9.17 -0.85
N GLY A 398 12.49 -9.89 0.00
CA GLY A 398 12.75 -9.46 1.38
C GLY A 398 11.67 -9.83 2.41
N VAL A 399 10.66 -10.64 2.05
CA VAL A 399 9.68 -11.18 3.01
C VAL A 399 10.27 -12.39 3.72
N LYS A 400 10.68 -12.20 4.97
CA LYS A 400 11.35 -13.21 5.77
C LYS A 400 10.83 -13.22 7.20
N GLN A 401 11.24 -14.21 7.99
CA GLN A 401 10.97 -14.21 9.41
C GLN A 401 11.76 -13.08 10.07
N VAL A 402 11.04 -12.17 10.72
CA VAL A 402 11.58 -10.94 11.32
C VAL A 402 11.18 -10.76 12.78
N SER A 403 10.18 -11.49 13.26
CA SER A 403 9.84 -11.59 14.67
C SER A 403 9.87 -13.04 15.13
N GLU A 404 10.35 -13.23 16.36
CA GLU A 404 10.29 -14.53 17.01
C GLU A 404 8.83 -14.88 17.27
N ILE A 405 8.44 -16.10 16.87
CA ILE A 405 7.20 -16.69 17.34
C ILE A 405 7.49 -17.04 18.80
N LYS A 406 7.16 -16.15 19.74
CA LYS A 406 7.01 -16.59 21.13
C LYS A 406 5.90 -17.64 21.11
N GLU A 407 6.32 -18.90 21.29
CA GLU A 407 5.47 -20.09 21.43
C GLU A 407 4.52 -19.94 22.62
#